data_AF-A0A7V9DH88-F1
#
_entry.id   AF-A0A7V9DH88-F1
#
_cell.length_a   1.000
_cell.length_b   1.000
_cell.length_c   1.000
_cell.angle_alpha   90.00
_cell.angle_beta   90.00
_cell.angle_gamma   90.00
#
_symmetry.space_group_name_H-M   'P 1'
#
loop_
_entity.id
_entity.type
_entity.pdbx_description
1 polymer ?
#
loop_
_entity_poly.entity_id
_entity_poly.type
_entity_poly.pdbx_seq_one_letter_code
_entity_poly.pdbx_strand_id
1 'polypeptide(L)' 'MAATHTGAEQVDWNLADLFEGPDDPRIDAELERALADAQAFRERYRGKLHGLSAAELRDAVAEVERIKAASTRVEV' A
#
# COMPACT_ATOMS: atom_id res chain seq x y z
N MET A 1 23.21 31.63 0.46
CA MET A 1 22.96 30.85 1.70
C MET A 1 23.75 29.55 1.58
N ALA A 2 24.81 29.36 2.35
CA ALA A 2 25.46 28.05 2.43
C ALA A 2 24.54 27.09 3.20
N ALA A 3 24.40 25.85 2.74
CA ALA A 3 23.64 24.84 3.45
C ALA A 3 24.33 24.54 4.80
N THR A 4 23.57 24.56 5.89
CA THR A 4 24.06 24.18 7.21
C THR A 4 24.38 22.69 7.22
N HIS A 5 25.62 22.33 7.56
CA HIS A 5 26.00 20.94 7.77
C HIS A 5 25.28 20.38 9.00
N THR A 6 24.56 19.28 8.82
CA THR A 6 23.76 18.64 9.88
C THR A 6 24.45 17.41 10.45
N GLY A 7 25.48 16.88 9.78
CA GLY A 7 26.12 15.61 10.13
C GLY A 7 25.35 14.38 9.63
N ALA A 8 24.25 14.56 8.90
CA ALA A 8 23.41 13.49 8.35
C ALA A 8 23.63 13.28 6.83
N GLU A 9 24.63 13.92 6.23
CA GLU A 9 24.85 13.91 4.78
C GLU A 9 25.17 12.53 4.20
N GLN A 10 25.47 11.55 5.06
CA GLN A 10 25.81 10.16 4.73
C GLN A 10 24.89 9.16 5.46
N VAL A 11 23.79 9.63 6.05
CA VAL A 11 22.86 8.78 6.81
C VAL A 11 21.65 8.47 5.93
N ASP A 12 21.55 7.22 5.50
CA ASP A 12 20.40 6.69 4.78
C ASP A 12 19.50 5.88 5.71
N TRP A 13 18.19 5.98 5.51
CA TRP A 13 17.23 5.13 6.19
C TRP A 13 17.27 3.74 5.56
N ASN A 14 17.50 2.71 6.37
CA ASN A 14 17.40 1.33 5.90
C ASN A 14 15.93 0.94 5.71
N LEU A 15 15.50 0.81 4.46
CA LEU A 15 14.14 0.42 4.08
C LEU A 15 14.04 -1.03 3.58
N ALA A 16 15.05 -1.87 3.81
CA ALA A 16 15.08 -3.26 3.34
C ALA A 16 13.91 -4.12 3.88
N ASP A 17 13.35 -3.74 5.03
CA ASP A 17 12.12 -4.34 5.57
C ASP A 17 10.90 -4.14 4.65
N LEU A 18 10.92 -3.10 3.81
CA LEU A 18 9.91 -2.86 2.77
C LEU A 18 10.35 -3.51 1.45
N PHE A 19 11.46 -3.03 0.89
CA PHE A 19 12.02 -3.48 -0.39
C PHE A 19 13.55 -3.33 -0.36
N GLU A 20 14.29 -4.22 -1.03
CA GLU A 20 15.76 -4.14 -1.10
C GLU A 20 16.24 -2.91 -1.89
N GLY A 21 15.37 -2.36 -2.74
CA GLY A 21 15.62 -1.18 -3.54
C GLY A 21 14.55 -1.01 -4.63
N PRO A 22 14.68 0.00 -5.51
CA PRO A 22 13.71 0.31 -6.54
C PRO A 22 13.48 -0.81 -7.57
N ASP A 23 14.48 -1.66 -7.79
CA ASP A 23 14.43 -2.78 -8.73
C ASP A 23 14.02 -4.11 -8.06
N ASP A 24 13.52 -4.08 -6.82
CA ASP A 24 13.08 -5.28 -6.11
C ASP A 24 11.81 -5.85 -6.78
N PRO A 25 11.84 -7.09 -7.30
CA PRO A 25 10.69 -7.71 -7.97
C PRO A 25 9.47 -7.89 -7.05
N ARG A 26 9.64 -7.79 -5.72
CA ARG A 26 8.52 -7.76 -4.76
C ARG A 26 7.60 -6.56 -4.97
N ILE A 27 8.10 -5.45 -5.53
CA ILE A 27 7.28 -4.27 -5.84
C ILE A 27 6.23 -4.62 -6.88
N ASP A 28 6.65 -5.17 -8.02
CA ASP A 28 5.75 -5.56 -9.11
C ASP A 28 4.73 -6.61 -8.63
N ALA A 29 5.20 -7.63 -7.91
CA ALA A 29 4.32 -8.68 -7.37
C ALA A 29 3.28 -8.13 -6.38
N GLU A 30 3.65 -7.18 -5.53
CA GLU A 30 2.74 -6.53 -4.59
C GLU A 30 1.69 -5.69 -5.33
N LEU A 31 2.09 -4.92 -6.35
CA LEU A 31 1.21 -4.11 -7.17
C LEU A 31 0.23 -4.95 -8.00
N GLU A 32 0.70 -6.03 -8.63
CA GLU A 32 -0.16 -6.96 -9.38
C GLU A 32 -1.22 -7.60 -8.47
N ARG A 33 -0.83 -8.02 -7.26
CA ARG A 33 -1.76 -8.55 -6.26
C ARG A 33 -2.78 -7.50 -5.82
N ALA A 34 -2.33 -6.28 -5.53
CA ALA A 34 -3.22 -5.19 -5.14
C ALA A 34 -4.24 -4.84 -6.24
N LEU A 35 -3.82 -4.89 -7.51
CA LEU A 35 -4.70 -4.67 -8.65
C LEU A 35 -5.76 -5.77 -8.77
N ALA A 36 -5.37 -7.04 -8.66
CA ALA A 36 -6.30 -8.17 -8.68
C ALA A 36 -7.31 -8.09 -7.53
N ASP A 37 -6.84 -7.79 -6.32
CA ASP A 37 -7.69 -7.62 -5.15
C ASP A 37 -8.66 -6.44 -5.29
N ALA A 38 -8.21 -5.30 -5.85
CA ALA A 38 -9.06 -4.15 -6.11
C ALA A 38 -10.19 -4.48 -7.11
N GLN A 39 -9.89 -5.27 -8.15
CA GLN A 39 -10.89 -5.74 -9.10
C GLN A 39 -11.91 -6.66 -8.42
N ALA A 40 -11.44 -7.63 -7.62
CA ALA A 40 -12.32 -8.52 -6.87
C ALA A 40 -13.19 -7.77 -5.85
N PHE A 41 -12.61 -6.81 -5.13
CA PHE A 41 -13.33 -5.95 -4.18
C PHE A 41 -14.45 -5.18 -4.88
N ARG A 42 -14.18 -4.60 -6.05
CA ARG A 42 -15.18 -3.90 -6.85
C ARG A 42 -16.33 -4.82 -7.23
N GLU A 43 -16.07 -6.00 -7.77
CA GLU A 43 -17.12 -6.95 -8.17
C GLU A 43 -17.97 -7.41 -6.96
N ARG A 44 -17.33 -7.54 -5.79
CA ARG A 44 -18.00 -7.94 -4.56
C ARG A 44 -18.91 -6.85 -4.00
N TYR A 45 -18.49 -5.60 -3.97
CA TYR A 45 -19.16 -4.55 -3.18
C TYR A 45 -19.82 -3.42 -3.98
N ARG A 46 -19.46 -3.21 -5.25
CA ARG A 46 -20.01 -2.09 -6.04
C ARG A 46 -21.54 -2.20 -6.14
N GLY A 47 -22.23 -1.16 -5.66
CA GLY A 47 -23.70 -1.08 -5.65
C GLY A 47 -24.39 -1.92 -4.57
N LYS A 48 -23.65 -2.70 -3.77
CA LYS A 48 -24.19 -3.65 -2.79
C LYS A 48 -23.98 -3.23 -1.33
N LEU A 49 -23.28 -2.12 -1.09
CA LEU A 49 -22.93 -1.64 0.25
C LEU A 49 -24.14 -1.44 1.18
N HIS A 50 -25.28 -1.01 0.64
CA HIS A 50 -26.50 -0.78 1.42
C HIS A 50 -27.10 -2.06 2.02
N GLY A 51 -26.74 -3.24 1.49
CA GLY A 51 -27.23 -4.53 1.95
C GLY A 51 -26.31 -5.22 2.96
N LEU A 52 -25.16 -4.62 3.30
CA LEU A 52 -24.21 -5.21 4.23
C LEU A 52 -24.65 -5.00 5.68
N SER A 53 -24.45 -6.03 6.49
CA SER A 53 -24.43 -5.89 7.94
C SER A 53 -23.22 -5.05 8.39
N ALA A 54 -23.25 -4.57 9.64
CA ALA A 54 -22.12 -3.84 10.22
C ALA A 54 -20.82 -4.65 10.23
N ALA A 55 -20.90 -5.97 10.42
CA ALA A 55 -19.74 -6.85 10.38
C ALA A 55 -19.16 -6.95 8.97
N GLU A 56 -20.01 -7.15 7.96
CA GLU A 56 -19.57 -7.23 6.57
C GLU A 56 -19.02 -5.90 6.06
N LEU A 57 -19.58 -4.78 6.51
CA LEU A 57 -19.06 -3.45 6.18
C LEU A 57 -17.68 -3.22 6.80
N ARG A 58 -17.46 -3.62 8.06
CA ARG A 58 -16.14 -3.57 8.69
C ARG A 58 -15.13 -4.40 7.89
N ASP A 59 -15.52 -5.59 7.45
CA ASP A 59 -14.64 -6.47 6.67
C ASP A 59 -14.31 -5.85 5.30
N ALA A 60 -15.28 -5.21 4.64
CA ALA A 60 -15.06 -4.45 3.42
C ALA A 60 -14.09 -3.27 3.63
N VAL A 61 -14.19 -2.56 4.77
CA VAL A 61 -13.26 -1.47 5.11
C VAL A 61 -11.85 -2.01 5.32
N ALA A 62 -11.69 -3.08 6.09
CA ALA A 62 -10.38 -3.70 6.30
C ALA A 62 -9.75 -4.21 4.99
N GLU A 63 -10.57 -4.77 4.08
CA GLU A 63 -10.11 -5.22 2.77
C GLU A 63 -9.62 -4.04 1.92
N VAL A 64 -10.36 -2.93 1.84
CA VAL A 64 -9.94 -1.77 1.03
C VAL A 64 -8.73 -1.06 1.62
N GLU A 65 -8.59 -1.00 2.95
CA GLU A 65 -7.41 -0.44 3.61
C GLU A 65 -6.15 -1.25 3.30
N ARG A 66 -6.25 -2.58 3.36
CA ARG A 66 -5.16 -3.49 2.98
C ARG A 66 -4.75 -3.31 1.52
N ILE A 67 -5.71 -3.18 0.60
CA ILE A 67 -5.43 -2.93 -0.83
C ILE A 67 -4.71 -1.60 -1.02
N LYS A 68 -5.18 -0.52 -0.37
CA LYS A 68 -4.54 0.80 -0.48
C LYS A 68 -3.13 0.83 0.12
N ALA A 69 -2.90 0.11 1.21
CA ALA A 69 -1.61 0.05 1.86
C ALA A 69 -0.50 -0.51 0.95
N ALA A 70 -0.84 -1.39 -0.01
CA ALA A 70 0.09 -1.89 -0.99
C ALA A 70 0.68 -0.78 -1.88
N SER A 71 -0.16 0.11 -2.42
CA SER A 71 0.30 1.24 -3.24
C SER A 71 1.11 2.25 -2.41
N THR A 72 0.66 2.59 -1.20
CA THR A 72 1.38 3.55 -0.34
C THR A 72 2.77 3.06 0.07
N ARG A 73 2.98 1.75 0.19
CA ARG A 73 4.29 1.19 0.55
C ARG A 73 5.32 1.31 -0.57
N VAL A 74 4.88 1.38 -1.83
CA VAL A 74 5.76 1.51 -3.00
C VAL A 74 6.14 2.97 -3.28
N GLU A 75 5.38 3.94 -2.76
CA GLU A 75 5.65 5.38 -2.92
C GLU A 75 6.82 5.91 -2.06
N VAL A 76 7.46 5.04 -1.27
CA VAL A 76 8.44 5.41 -0.21
C VAL A 76 9.86 5.51 -0.75
#